data_AF-A0A3S2Z4M2-F1
#
_entry.id   AF-A0A3S2Z4M2-F1
#
_cell.length_a   1.000
_cell.length_b   1.000
_cell.length_c   1.000
_cell.angle_alpha   90.00
_cell.angle_beta   90.00
_cell.angle_gamma   90.00
#
_symmetry.space_group_name_H-M   'P 1'
#
loop_
_entity.id
_entity.type
_entity.pdbx_description
1 polymer ?
#
loop_
_entity_poly.entity_id
_entity_poly.type
_entity_poly.pdbx_seq_one_letter_code
_entity_poly.pdbx_strand_id
1 'polypeptide(L)'
;MAQSVPVRCPACRREQMYAPPVYPCACGAPVGPPLRHGAPAQPVTHRTWLDDWVTVRCGACGRRDRWPRPELGCACGTVLRIPVEGDTAPSHDASPGADVSWPPPPSGPDPATADRPGPAHIPLPPTAPAPRPAFQPVAIRTARDAVTAVALYLRWLGYRDIRRADQRPSSGIGLAARGVVAQVEPSVRPATLRDVECLWLTGMTESSVCVYFSLAGYEEDARTRADELDVPLFVLDLAGMPQPVNSPADELIAAGA
;
A
#
# COMPACT_ATOMS: atom_id res chain seq x y z
N MET A 1 26.37 -19.14 -5.92
CA MET A 1 26.18 -19.29 -4.46
C MET A 1 26.11 -17.90 -3.86
N ALA A 2 25.02 -17.55 -3.19
CA ALA A 2 24.91 -16.25 -2.53
C ALA A 2 25.91 -16.22 -1.37
N GLN A 3 26.92 -15.35 -1.45
CA GLN A 3 27.89 -15.18 -0.38
C GLN A 3 27.18 -14.53 0.80
N SER A 4 27.10 -15.25 1.93
CA SER A 4 26.56 -14.71 3.16
C SER A 4 27.62 -13.86 3.88
N VAL A 5 27.25 -12.68 4.36
CA VAL A 5 28.14 -11.78 5.10
C VAL A 5 27.74 -11.68 6.57
N PRO A 6 28.71 -11.65 7.50
CA PRO A 6 28.41 -11.36 8.90
C PRO A 6 28.01 -9.89 9.06
N VAL A 7 26.89 -9.64 9.73
CA VAL A 7 26.33 -8.33 10.02
C VAL A 7 26.17 -8.18 11.52
N ARG A 8 26.81 -7.16 12.10
CA ARG A 8 26.70 -6.85 13.52
C ARG A 8 25.72 -5.71 13.76
N CYS A 9 24.73 -5.95 14.61
CA CYS A 9 23.79 -4.93 15.03
C CYS A 9 24.49 -3.87 15.91
N PRO A 10 24.46 -2.57 15.58
CA PRO A 10 25.04 -1.53 16.42
C PRO A 10 24.28 -1.33 17.74
N ALA A 11 22.99 -1.67 17.80
CA ALA A 11 22.16 -1.51 19.01
C ALA A 11 22.42 -2.60 20.07
N CYS A 12 22.34 -3.89 19.68
CA CYS A 12 22.50 -5.01 20.63
C CYS A 12 23.82 -5.78 20.47
N ARG A 13 24.68 -5.40 19.52
CA ARG A 13 26.00 -5.99 19.25
C ARG A 13 26.00 -7.46 18.81
N ARG A 14 24.81 -8.07 18.62
CA ARG A 14 24.63 -9.41 18.07
C ARG A 14 25.04 -9.48 16.60
N GLU A 15 25.74 -10.55 16.24
CA GLU A 15 26.15 -10.85 14.87
C GLU A 15 25.19 -11.84 14.23
N GLN A 16 24.87 -11.64 12.96
CA GLN A 16 23.95 -12.46 12.17
C GLN A 16 24.45 -12.59 10.73
N MET A 17 24.24 -13.75 10.12
CA MET A 17 24.58 -13.95 8.71
C MET A 17 23.48 -13.39 7.81
N TYR A 18 23.86 -12.57 6.84
CA TYR A 18 22.96 -12.01 5.84
C TYR A 18 23.35 -12.50 4.44
N ALA A 19 22.40 -13.08 3.71
CA ALA A 19 22.57 -13.42 2.30
C ALA A 19 21.69 -12.48 1.46
N PRO A 20 22.26 -11.68 0.54
CA PRO A 20 21.48 -10.74 -0.25
C PRO A 20 20.56 -11.48 -1.23
N PRO A 21 19.32 -11.00 -1.45
CA PRO A 21 18.48 -11.52 -2.50
C PRO A 21 19.10 -11.23 -3.88
N VAL A 22 18.83 -12.12 -4.83
CA VAL A 22 19.27 -12.02 -6.23
C VAL A 22 18.04 -11.86 -7.10
N TYR A 23 18.07 -10.87 -7.99
CA TYR A 23 16.97 -10.55 -8.89
C TYR A 23 17.39 -10.69 -10.36
N PRO A 24 16.47 -11.02 -11.27
CA PRO A 24 16.77 -11.15 -12.68
C PRO A 24 16.90 -9.77 -13.35
N CYS A 25 18.05 -9.48 -13.96
CA CYS A 25 18.17 -8.33 -14.85
C CYS A 25 17.30 -8.53 -16.11
N ALA A 26 16.98 -7.45 -16.83
CA ALA A 26 16.28 -7.51 -18.11
C ALA A 26 16.98 -8.39 -19.17
N CYS A 27 18.29 -8.63 -19.05
CA CYS A 27 19.03 -9.57 -19.90
C CYS A 27 18.95 -11.03 -19.46
N GLY A 28 18.23 -11.34 -18.37
CA GLY A 28 18.11 -12.68 -17.77
C GLY A 28 19.23 -13.04 -16.78
N ALA A 29 20.30 -12.24 -16.68
CA ALA A 29 21.39 -12.52 -15.75
C ALA A 29 20.99 -12.23 -14.29
N PRO A 30 21.40 -13.07 -13.31
CA PRO A 30 21.19 -12.80 -11.90
C PRO A 30 22.03 -11.61 -11.44
N VAL A 31 21.40 -10.65 -10.76
CA VAL A 31 22.06 -9.47 -10.20
C VAL A 31 21.73 -9.39 -8.71
N GLY A 32 22.78 -9.31 -7.90
CA GLY A 32 22.68 -9.04 -6.46
C GLY A 32 23.43 -7.75 -6.11
N PRO A 33 22.97 -7.00 -5.10
CA PRO A 33 23.68 -5.80 -4.65
C PRO A 33 25.07 -6.17 -4.11
N PRO A 34 26.14 -5.49 -4.55
CA PRO A 34 27.50 -5.76 -4.08
C PRO A 34 27.64 -5.25 -2.65
N LEU A 35 27.64 -6.13 -1.66
CA LEU A 35 27.74 -5.72 -0.25
C LEU A 35 29.16 -5.26 0.10
N ARG A 36 29.30 -4.19 0.90
CA ARG A 36 30.59 -3.80 1.45
C ARG A 36 30.93 -4.65 2.66
N HIS A 37 31.97 -5.47 2.56
CA HIS A 37 32.40 -6.32 3.66
C HIS A 37 33.05 -5.48 4.79
N GLY A 38 32.67 -5.77 6.04
CA GLY A 38 33.24 -5.11 7.22
C GLY A 38 32.71 -3.70 7.52
N ALA A 39 31.91 -3.10 6.62
CA ALA A 39 31.26 -1.83 6.87
C ALA A 39 30.14 -2.00 7.92
N PRO A 40 30.01 -1.08 8.90
CA PRO A 40 28.98 -1.18 9.92
C PRO A 40 27.59 -1.00 9.31
N ALA A 41 26.68 -1.92 9.62
CA ALA A 41 25.28 -1.77 9.25
C ALA A 41 24.63 -0.62 10.03
N GLN A 42 23.76 0.13 9.37
CA GLN A 42 23.17 1.35 9.92
C GLN A 42 21.74 1.08 10.38
N PRO A 43 21.30 1.55 11.56
CA PRO A 43 19.91 1.48 11.95
C PRO A 43 19.03 2.30 11.01
N VAL A 44 17.91 1.73 10.57
CA VAL A 44 16.86 2.50 9.91
C VAL A 44 16.09 3.24 11.00
N THR A 45 16.30 4.55 11.12
CA THR A 45 15.51 5.44 11.98
C THR A 45 14.42 6.17 11.20
N HIS A 46 14.66 6.44 9.91
CA HIS A 46 13.75 7.12 9.01
C HIS A 46 13.76 6.46 7.63
N ARG A 47 12.61 6.42 6.96
CA ARG A 47 12.47 5.92 5.58
C ARG A 47 12.02 7.05 4.67
N THR A 48 12.81 7.30 3.63
CA THR A 48 12.38 8.09 2.47
C THR A 48 12.38 7.19 1.25
N TRP A 49 11.50 7.47 0.29
CA TRP A 49 11.41 6.69 -0.96
C TRP A 49 12.72 6.66 -1.76
N LEU A 50 13.56 7.71 -1.62
CA LEU A 50 14.88 7.77 -2.27
C LEU A 50 15.91 6.84 -1.61
N ASP A 51 15.80 6.59 -0.30
CA ASP A 51 16.76 5.77 0.44
C ASP A 51 16.52 4.25 0.27
N ASP A 52 15.38 3.86 -0.28
CA ASP A 52 14.94 2.46 -0.37
C ASP A 52 15.55 1.71 -1.56
N TRP A 53 16.30 2.39 -2.42
CA TRP A 53 16.88 1.83 -3.64
C TRP A 53 18.41 1.94 -3.68
N VAL A 54 19.06 0.95 -4.28
CA VAL A 54 20.49 0.97 -4.64
C VAL A 54 20.64 0.76 -6.14
N THR A 55 21.56 1.50 -6.76
CA THR A 55 21.87 1.30 -8.18
C THR A 55 22.92 0.22 -8.33
N VAL A 56 22.57 -0.87 -9.00
CA VAL A 56 23.48 -2.00 -9.23
C VAL A 56 23.74 -2.15 -10.72
N ARG A 57 25.01 -2.37 -11.07
CA ARG A 57 25.44 -2.67 -12.44
C ARG A 57 25.38 -4.17 -12.69
N CYS A 58 24.69 -4.60 -13.74
CA CYS A 58 24.75 -5.97 -14.20
C CYS A 58 26.15 -6.30 -14.75
N GLY A 59 26.78 -7.36 -14.24
CA GLY A 59 28.08 -7.84 -14.72
C GLY A 59 28.06 -8.40 -16.15
N ALA A 60 26.89 -8.84 -16.63
CA ALA A 60 26.74 -9.45 -17.96
C ALA A 60 26.47 -8.42 -19.07
N CYS A 61 25.45 -7.57 -18.90
CA CYS A 61 25.06 -6.59 -19.93
C CYS A 61 25.50 -5.15 -19.64
N GLY A 62 26.07 -4.89 -18.46
CA GLY A 62 26.54 -3.57 -18.06
C GLY A 62 25.45 -2.55 -17.69
N ARG A 63 24.16 -2.90 -17.82
CA ARG A 63 23.03 -2.02 -17.44
C ARG A 63 23.07 -1.68 -15.97
N ARG A 64 22.73 -0.42 -15.64
CA ARG A 64 22.57 0.06 -14.26
C ARG A 64 21.08 0.22 -13.98
N ASP A 65 20.57 -0.57 -13.06
CA ASP A 65 19.16 -0.53 -12.65
C ASP A 65 19.06 -0.34 -11.13
N ARG A 66 17.88 0.08 -10.67
CA ARG A 66 17.59 0.28 -9.25
C ARG A 66 17.00 -1.01 -8.67
N TRP A 67 17.55 -1.43 -7.54
CA TRP A 67 17.11 -2.61 -6.80
C TRP A 67 16.83 -2.26 -5.35
N PRO A 68 15.94 -2.99 -4.65
CA PRO A 68 15.65 -2.73 -3.25
C PRO A 68 16.92 -2.76 -2.40
N ARG A 69 17.08 -1.78 -1.53
CA ARG A 69 18.23 -1.71 -0.63
C ARG A 69 18.19 -2.90 0.35
N PRO A 70 19.32 -3.61 0.53
CA PRO A 70 19.46 -4.68 1.51
C PRO A 70 19.15 -4.26 2.94
N GLU A 71 18.15 -4.91 3.57
CA GLU A 71 17.82 -4.72 4.98
C GLU A 71 17.78 -6.05 5.75
N LEU A 72 18.10 -6.00 7.05
CA LEU A 72 18.06 -7.12 7.98
C LEU A 72 17.38 -6.72 9.29
N GLY A 73 16.33 -7.45 9.67
CA GLY A 73 15.74 -7.35 11.01
C GLY A 73 16.63 -8.02 12.06
N CYS A 74 16.95 -7.31 13.14
CA CYS A 74 17.60 -7.90 14.31
C CYS A 74 16.55 -8.35 15.33
N ALA A 75 16.83 -9.44 16.06
CA ALA A 75 15.96 -9.93 17.12
C ALA A 75 15.73 -8.92 18.27
N CYS A 76 16.55 -7.86 18.38
CA CYS A 76 16.34 -6.76 19.32
C CYS A 76 15.31 -5.72 18.84
N GLY A 77 14.72 -5.90 17.66
CA GLY A 77 13.73 -4.98 17.07
C GLY A 77 14.31 -3.92 16.13
N THR A 78 15.64 -3.79 16.02
CA THR A 78 16.28 -2.83 15.09
C THR A 78 16.31 -3.38 13.66
N VAL A 79 15.90 -2.58 12.69
CA VAL A 79 16.10 -2.85 11.26
C VAL A 79 17.44 -2.23 10.82
N LEU A 80 18.28 -3.03 10.16
CA LEU A 80 19.62 -2.66 9.73
C LEU A 80 19.70 -2.53 8.22
N ARG A 81 20.22 -1.41 7.71
CA ARG A 81 20.64 -1.27 6.31
C ARG A 81 22.03 -1.87 6.14
N ILE A 82 22.15 -2.79 5.17
CA ILE A 82 23.42 -3.43 4.84
C ILE A 82 24.15 -2.55 3.81
N PRO A 83 25.40 -2.14 4.07
CA PRO A 83 26.16 -1.28 3.16
C PRO A 83 26.40 -1.93 1.80
N VAL A 84 26.24 -1.16 0.72
CA VAL A 84 26.45 -1.58 -0.68
C VAL A 84 27.62 -0.77 -1.28
N GLU A 85 28.42 -1.40 -2.13
CA GLU A 85 29.53 -0.76 -2.84
C GLU A 85 29.02 0.35 -3.77
N GLY A 86 29.71 1.49 -3.78
CA GLY A 86 29.36 2.65 -4.61
C GLY A 86 28.20 3.51 -4.08
N ASP A 87 27.58 3.11 -2.96
CA ASP A 87 26.67 3.97 -2.22
C ASP A 87 27.46 4.86 -1.26
N THR A 88 27.27 6.17 -1.37
CA THR A 88 27.87 7.17 -0.48
C THR A 88 26.74 7.62 0.44
N ALA A 89 26.92 7.51 1.75
CA ALA A 89 25.91 7.96 2.71
C ALA A 89 25.50 9.41 2.40
N PRO A 90 24.20 9.75 2.38
CA PRO A 90 23.78 11.12 2.16
C PRO A 90 24.31 11.97 3.34
N SER A 91 25.23 12.87 3.03
CA SER A 91 25.63 13.97 3.88
C SER A 91 24.39 14.84 4.13
N HIS A 92 23.98 14.99 5.38
CA HIS A 92 23.04 16.04 5.78
C HIS A 92 23.75 17.39 5.64
N ASP A 93 23.61 18.02 4.48
CA ASP A 93 23.53 19.47 4.35
C ASP A 93 23.19 19.87 2.90
N ALA A 94 22.46 20.98 2.79
CA ALA A 94 21.96 21.68 1.60
C ALA A 94 20.59 21.25 1.05
N SER A 95 19.55 21.91 1.56
CA SER A 95 18.50 22.48 0.68
C SER A 95 19.11 23.64 -0.13
N PRO A 96 18.64 23.89 -1.35
CA PRO A 96 17.50 24.79 -1.52
C PRO A 96 16.50 24.35 -2.62
N GLY A 97 15.27 24.83 -2.47
CA GLY A 97 14.18 24.62 -3.44
C GLY A 97 14.31 25.45 -4.71
N ALA A 98 13.49 25.10 -5.69
CA ALA A 98 13.02 25.98 -6.76
C ALA A 98 11.79 25.33 -7.43
N ASP A 99 10.65 25.95 -7.17
CA ASP A 99 9.59 26.33 -8.12
C ASP A 99 9.51 25.55 -9.45
N VAL A 100 8.42 24.80 -9.65
CA VAL A 100 8.01 24.32 -10.98
C VAL A 100 6.56 24.76 -11.22
N SER A 101 6.42 25.95 -11.82
CA SER A 101 5.18 26.42 -12.42
C SER A 101 4.79 25.55 -13.61
N TRP A 102 3.58 24.99 -13.60
CA TRP A 102 2.99 24.28 -14.74
C TRP A 102 2.21 25.27 -15.63
N PRO A 103 2.44 25.35 -16.96
CA PRO A 103 1.62 26.16 -17.86
C PRO A 103 0.18 25.59 -18.06
N PRO A 104 -0.82 26.46 -18.30
CA PRO A 104 -2.22 26.04 -18.50
C PRO A 104 -2.50 25.52 -19.94
N PRO A 105 -3.54 24.70 -20.13
CA PRO A 105 -3.92 24.18 -21.45
C PRO A 105 -4.73 25.21 -22.29
N PRO A 106 -4.65 25.16 -23.63
CA PRO A 106 -5.43 26.03 -24.51
C PRO A 106 -6.86 25.52 -24.76
N SER A 107 -7.81 26.45 -24.70
CA SER A 107 -9.20 26.28 -25.15
C SER A 107 -9.31 26.48 -26.67
N GLY A 108 -10.12 25.65 -27.33
CA GLY A 108 -10.51 25.80 -28.73
C GLY A 108 -11.98 25.40 -28.95
N PRO A 109 -12.65 25.91 -30.01
CA PRO A 109 -14.09 26.20 -30.01
C PRO A 109 -14.98 25.14 -30.68
N ASP A 110 -16.28 25.20 -30.36
CA ASP A 110 -17.39 24.57 -31.11
C ASP A 110 -17.54 25.15 -32.52
N PRO A 111 -18.09 24.37 -33.47
CA PRO A 111 -19.46 24.71 -33.90
C PRO A 111 -20.39 23.53 -34.25
N ALA A 112 -21.63 23.67 -33.77
CA ALA A 112 -22.92 23.58 -34.47
C ALA A 112 -23.32 22.36 -35.36
N THR A 113 -24.34 21.64 -34.85
CA THR A 113 -25.59 21.15 -35.50
C THR A 113 -25.57 20.54 -36.92
N ALA A 114 -25.99 19.27 -36.99
CA ALA A 114 -26.85 18.75 -38.08
C ALA A 114 -27.68 17.55 -37.60
N ASP A 115 -28.74 17.30 -38.36
CA ASP A 115 -30.03 16.70 -38.05
C ASP A 115 -30.08 15.17 -37.90
N ARG A 116 -31.15 14.67 -37.26
CA ARG A 116 -31.47 13.27 -36.89
C ARG A 116 -31.83 12.39 -38.10
N PRO A 117 -31.73 11.05 -37.99
CA PRO A 117 -32.92 10.26 -37.60
C PRO A 117 -32.62 9.18 -36.53
N GLY A 118 -33.57 8.95 -35.63
CA GLY A 118 -33.39 8.05 -34.47
C GLY A 118 -33.69 6.57 -34.77
N PRO A 119 -33.02 5.61 -34.11
CA PRO A 119 -33.39 4.20 -34.18
C PRO A 119 -34.40 3.82 -33.10
N ALA A 120 -35.22 2.84 -33.47
CA ALA A 120 -36.33 2.28 -32.71
C ALA A 120 -35.90 1.66 -31.37
N HIS A 121 -36.79 1.78 -30.39
CA HIS A 121 -36.67 1.27 -29.03
C HIS A 121 -36.36 -0.24 -29.01
N ILE A 122 -35.14 -0.59 -28.62
CA ILE A 122 -34.79 -1.92 -28.12
C ILE A 122 -35.16 -1.91 -26.62
N PRO A 123 -35.95 -2.86 -26.10
CA PRO A 123 -36.17 -2.96 -24.67
C PRO A 123 -34.82 -3.20 -23.99
N LEU A 124 -34.35 -2.25 -23.18
CA LEU A 124 -33.15 -2.47 -22.37
C LEU A 124 -33.43 -3.63 -21.40
N PRO A 125 -32.52 -4.62 -21.28
CA PRO A 125 -32.59 -5.59 -20.20
C PRO A 125 -32.56 -4.84 -18.85
N PRO A 126 -33.20 -5.37 -17.79
CA PRO A 126 -33.20 -4.71 -16.48
C PRO A 126 -31.77 -4.62 -15.92
N THR A 127 -31.17 -3.43 -16.02
CA THR A 127 -29.85 -3.07 -15.47
C THR A 127 -29.96 -2.71 -13.99
N ALA A 128 -30.56 -3.56 -13.17
CA ALA A 128 -30.53 -3.42 -11.72
C ALA A 128 -29.98 -4.72 -11.13
N PRO A 129 -28.80 -4.69 -10.49
CA PRO A 129 -28.31 -5.82 -9.71
C PRO A 129 -29.40 -6.27 -8.74
N ALA A 130 -29.60 -7.58 -8.61
CA ALA A 130 -30.55 -8.11 -7.65
C ALA A 130 -30.26 -7.54 -6.25
N PRO A 131 -31.29 -7.17 -5.47
CA PRO A 131 -31.08 -6.55 -4.16
C PRO A 131 -30.28 -7.51 -3.27
N ARG A 132 -29.12 -7.04 -2.78
CA ARG A 132 -28.28 -7.83 -1.88
C ARG A 132 -29.06 -8.13 -0.59
N PRO A 133 -28.93 -9.34 -0.03
CA PRO A 133 -29.59 -9.69 1.24
C PRO A 133 -29.12 -8.76 2.36
N ALA A 134 -29.86 -8.66 3.46
CA ALA A 134 -29.39 -7.91 4.63
C ALA A 134 -28.10 -8.53 5.20
N PHE A 135 -27.13 -7.70 5.58
CA PHE A 135 -25.91 -8.17 6.22
C PHE A 135 -26.20 -8.72 7.62
N GLN A 136 -25.53 -9.81 7.98
CA GLN A 136 -25.66 -10.45 9.30
C GLN A 136 -24.36 -10.25 10.10
N PRO A 137 -24.33 -9.30 11.05
CA PRO A 137 -23.12 -8.95 11.77
C PRO A 137 -22.75 -9.98 12.84
N VAL A 138 -21.48 -9.98 13.24
CA VAL A 138 -20.95 -10.79 14.33
C VAL A 138 -20.34 -9.86 15.38
N ALA A 139 -20.76 -10.01 16.64
CA ALA A 139 -20.29 -9.18 17.73
C ALA A 139 -18.76 -9.23 17.89
N ILE A 140 -18.15 -8.06 18.09
CA ILE A 140 -16.70 -7.90 18.20
C ILE A 140 -16.31 -7.88 19.69
N ARG A 141 -15.57 -8.91 20.13
CA ARG A 141 -14.99 -8.98 21.50
C ARG A 141 -13.46 -8.99 21.47
N THR A 142 -12.89 -9.34 20.33
CA THR A 142 -11.45 -9.47 20.12
C THR A 142 -11.05 -8.88 18.78
N ALA A 143 -9.74 -8.63 18.60
CA ALA A 143 -9.18 -8.25 17.32
C ALA A 143 -9.45 -9.29 16.21
N ARG A 144 -9.55 -10.58 16.57
CA ARG A 144 -9.93 -11.63 15.62
C ARG A 144 -11.35 -11.47 15.14
N ASP A 145 -12.28 -11.13 16.04
CA ASP A 145 -13.69 -10.93 15.71
C ASP A 145 -13.86 -9.73 14.76
N ALA A 146 -13.11 -8.64 14.98
CA ALA A 146 -13.10 -7.48 14.09
C ALA A 146 -12.69 -7.88 12.66
N VAL A 147 -11.62 -8.67 12.53
CA VAL A 147 -11.18 -9.18 11.21
C VAL A 147 -12.23 -10.11 10.59
N THR A 148 -12.88 -10.95 11.40
CA THR A 148 -13.96 -11.83 10.93
C THR A 148 -15.16 -11.01 10.45
N ALA A 149 -15.57 -9.97 11.18
CA ALA A 149 -16.65 -9.08 10.78
C ALA A 149 -16.34 -8.41 9.43
N VAL A 150 -15.13 -7.88 9.25
CA VAL A 150 -14.70 -7.27 7.99
C VAL A 150 -14.66 -8.30 6.85
N ALA A 151 -14.13 -9.50 7.08
CA ALA A 151 -14.11 -10.54 6.06
C ALA A 151 -15.53 -10.97 5.63
N LEU A 152 -16.48 -11.07 6.57
CA LEU A 152 -17.88 -11.34 6.25
C LEU A 152 -18.51 -10.19 5.47
N TYR A 153 -18.18 -8.95 5.83
CA TYR A 153 -18.68 -7.76 5.16
C TYR A 153 -18.18 -7.64 3.72
N LEU A 154 -16.89 -7.85 3.48
CA LEU A 154 -16.32 -7.86 2.12
C LEU A 154 -16.95 -8.98 1.27
N ARG A 155 -17.20 -10.15 1.87
CA ARG A 155 -17.92 -11.24 1.17
C ARG A 155 -19.34 -10.85 0.82
N TRP A 156 -20.02 -10.15 1.71
CA TRP A 156 -21.35 -9.62 1.47
C TRP A 156 -21.38 -8.55 0.37
N LEU A 157 -20.34 -7.71 0.27
CA LEU A 157 -20.14 -6.76 -0.83
C LEU A 157 -19.89 -7.45 -2.18
N GLY A 158 -19.47 -8.71 -2.17
CA GLY A 158 -19.26 -9.54 -3.37
C GLY A 158 -17.84 -10.04 -3.57
N TYR A 159 -16.88 -9.60 -2.75
CA TYR A 159 -15.49 -10.03 -2.84
C TYR A 159 -15.32 -11.50 -2.42
N ARG A 160 -14.61 -12.27 -3.25
CA ARG A 160 -14.36 -13.71 -3.04
C ARG A 160 -12.90 -13.95 -2.67
N ASP A 161 -12.64 -15.13 -2.11
CA ASP A 161 -11.27 -15.61 -1.81
C ASP A 161 -10.48 -14.66 -0.88
N ILE A 162 -11.16 -14.11 0.13
CA ILE A 162 -10.57 -13.23 1.13
C ILE A 162 -9.50 -13.99 1.91
N ARG A 163 -8.28 -13.48 1.83
CA ARG A 163 -7.08 -13.98 2.49
C ARG A 163 -6.43 -12.87 3.30
N ARG A 164 -5.45 -13.22 4.14
CA ARG A 164 -4.55 -12.22 4.71
C ARG A 164 -3.71 -11.62 3.57
N ALA A 165 -3.52 -10.31 3.61
CA ALA A 165 -2.61 -9.65 2.69
C ALA A 165 -1.18 -10.21 2.89
N ASP A 166 -0.45 -10.42 1.80
CA ASP A 166 0.91 -10.97 1.85
C ASP A 166 1.89 -9.97 2.46
N GLN A 167 1.65 -8.68 2.23
CA GLN A 167 2.38 -7.61 2.87
C GLN A 167 1.78 -7.31 4.23
N ARG A 168 2.62 -7.28 5.27
CA ARG A 168 2.21 -6.82 6.58
C ARG A 168 2.10 -5.28 6.53
N PRO A 169 0.92 -4.71 6.75
CA PRO A 169 0.77 -3.26 6.82
C PRO A 169 1.56 -2.68 7.99
N SER A 170 1.90 -1.39 7.91
CA SER A 170 2.63 -0.67 8.96
C SER A 170 1.88 -0.61 10.29
N SER A 171 0.56 -0.68 10.24
CA SER A 171 -0.37 -0.70 11.37
C SER A 171 -1.53 -1.66 11.07
N GLY A 172 -2.23 -2.13 12.10
CA GLY A 172 -3.37 -3.05 11.98
C GLY A 172 -3.12 -4.37 11.22
N ILE A 173 -4.18 -4.84 10.55
CA ILE A 173 -4.30 -6.15 9.93
C ILE A 173 -4.79 -6.00 8.49
N GLY A 174 -3.99 -6.49 7.54
CA GLY A 174 -4.34 -6.50 6.11
C GLY A 174 -5.13 -7.74 5.70
N LEU A 175 -6.19 -7.53 4.93
CA LEU A 175 -6.92 -8.54 4.15
C LEU A 175 -6.79 -8.20 2.67
N ALA A 176 -6.80 -9.22 1.82
CA ALA A 176 -6.77 -9.06 0.37
C ALA A 176 -7.76 -10.02 -0.28
N ALA A 177 -8.35 -9.58 -1.38
CA ALA A 177 -9.14 -10.38 -2.30
C ALA A 177 -8.90 -9.85 -3.72
N ARG A 178 -9.43 -10.53 -4.74
CA ARG A 178 -9.30 -10.04 -6.11
C ARG A 178 -9.98 -8.68 -6.24
N GLY A 179 -9.20 -7.65 -6.57
CA GLY A 179 -9.68 -6.27 -6.78
C GLY A 179 -9.82 -5.42 -5.51
N VAL A 180 -9.51 -5.96 -4.33
CA VAL A 180 -9.56 -5.17 -3.08
C VAL A 180 -8.46 -5.54 -2.08
N VAL A 181 -7.93 -4.51 -1.44
CA VAL A 181 -7.11 -4.61 -0.23
C VAL A 181 -7.83 -3.89 0.90
N ALA A 182 -7.97 -4.55 2.04
CA ALA A 182 -8.66 -3.99 3.19
C ALA A 182 -7.76 -3.95 4.41
N GLN A 183 -7.75 -2.81 5.10
CA GLN A 183 -7.02 -2.59 6.32
C GLN A 183 -7.98 -2.63 7.51
N VAL A 184 -7.61 -3.33 8.58
CA VAL A 184 -8.39 -3.41 9.82
C VAL A 184 -7.53 -2.95 10.99
N GLU A 185 -7.92 -1.88 11.67
CA GLU A 185 -7.31 -1.41 12.92
C GLU A 185 -8.21 -1.77 14.11
N PRO A 186 -7.95 -2.89 14.80
CA PRO A 186 -8.78 -3.39 15.88
C PRO A 186 -8.40 -2.83 17.26
N SER A 187 -7.45 -1.90 17.35
CA SER A 187 -7.09 -1.27 18.61
C SER A 187 -7.95 -0.04 18.91
N VAL A 188 -7.76 0.53 20.10
CA VAL A 188 -8.38 1.79 20.51
C VAL A 188 -7.63 3.03 19.98
N ARG A 189 -6.63 2.83 19.08
CA ARG A 189 -5.87 3.92 18.45
C ARG A 189 -6.64 4.43 17.22
N PRO A 190 -6.95 5.74 17.14
CA PRO A 190 -7.46 6.34 15.91
C PRO A 190 -6.49 6.14 14.75
N ALA A 191 -7.00 5.82 13.57
CA ALA A 191 -6.20 5.71 12.36
C ALA A 191 -5.68 7.09 11.94
N THR A 192 -4.38 7.17 11.63
CA THR A 192 -3.71 8.44 11.32
C THR A 192 -3.65 8.69 9.82
N LEU A 193 -3.31 9.93 9.44
CA LEU A 193 -3.09 10.33 8.05
C LEU A 193 -2.15 9.35 7.31
N ARG A 194 -1.01 9.04 7.94
CA ARG A 194 -0.01 8.11 7.38
C ARG A 194 -0.59 6.72 7.12
N ASP A 195 -1.48 6.23 7.98
CA ASP A 195 -2.07 4.90 7.82
C ASP A 195 -2.97 4.84 6.57
N VAL A 196 -3.70 5.93 6.27
CA VAL A 196 -4.52 6.08 5.05
C VAL A 196 -3.63 6.16 3.80
N GLU A 197 -2.59 7.00 3.82
CA GLU A 197 -1.70 7.16 2.66
C GLU A 197 -0.92 5.88 2.33
N CYS A 198 -0.46 5.14 3.35
CA CYS A 198 0.21 3.85 3.16
C CYS A 198 -0.75 2.80 2.56
N LEU A 199 -2.01 2.77 3.00
CA LEU A 199 -3.02 1.89 2.42
C LEU A 199 -3.28 2.25 0.95
N TRP A 200 -3.44 3.54 0.65
CA TRP A 200 -3.68 4.01 -0.71
C TRP A 200 -2.54 3.67 -1.67
N LEU A 201 -1.29 3.87 -1.25
CA LEU A 201 -0.11 3.45 -2.02
C LEU A 201 -0.09 1.94 -2.28
N THR A 202 -0.54 1.14 -1.30
CA THR A 202 -0.65 -0.32 -1.46
C THR A 202 -1.72 -0.67 -2.50
N GLY A 203 -2.91 -0.06 -2.40
CA GLY A 203 -3.99 -0.23 -3.37
C GLY A 203 -3.56 0.13 -4.79
N MET A 204 -2.88 1.27 -4.97
CA MET A 204 -2.33 1.66 -6.27
C MET A 204 -1.30 0.65 -6.80
N THR A 205 -0.39 0.17 -5.94
CA THR A 205 0.64 -0.80 -6.33
C THR A 205 0.02 -2.12 -6.77
N GLU A 206 -1.04 -2.57 -6.09
CA GLU A 206 -1.76 -3.80 -6.40
C GLU A 206 -2.90 -3.58 -7.43
N SER A 207 -3.05 -2.37 -7.97
CA SER A 207 -4.15 -1.98 -8.87
C SER A 207 -5.52 -2.44 -8.35
N SER A 208 -5.75 -2.25 -7.05
CA SER A 208 -6.91 -2.72 -6.32
C SER A 208 -7.54 -1.59 -5.52
N VAL A 209 -8.86 -1.65 -5.33
CA VAL A 209 -9.57 -0.74 -4.42
C VAL A 209 -9.02 -0.94 -3.01
N CYS A 210 -8.83 0.13 -2.27
CA CYS A 210 -8.33 0.06 -0.90
C CYS A 210 -9.37 0.59 0.09
N VAL A 211 -9.63 -0.15 1.17
CA VAL A 211 -10.67 0.20 2.15
C VAL A 211 -10.12 0.08 3.56
N TYR A 212 -10.43 1.05 4.43
CA TYR A 212 -9.97 1.07 5.82
C TYR A 212 -11.15 0.83 6.77
N PHE A 213 -10.99 -0.10 7.71
CA PHE A 213 -11.88 -0.33 8.85
C PHE A 213 -11.16 -0.01 10.16
N SER A 214 -11.76 0.79 11.04
CA SER A 214 -11.20 1.15 12.35
C SER A 214 -12.22 0.99 13.47
N LEU A 215 -11.83 0.42 14.62
CA LEU A 215 -12.69 0.42 15.82
C LEU A 215 -12.72 1.80 16.51
N ALA A 216 -11.59 2.51 16.51
CA ALA A 216 -11.45 3.80 17.21
C ALA A 216 -11.78 5.02 16.34
N GLY A 217 -12.08 4.79 15.06
CA GLY A 217 -12.25 5.86 14.07
C GLY A 217 -10.92 6.42 13.55
N TYR A 218 -10.95 7.68 13.14
CA TYR A 218 -9.93 8.32 12.32
C TYR A 218 -9.62 9.71 12.86
N GLU A 219 -8.37 10.12 12.76
CA GLU A 219 -8.01 11.53 12.92
C GLU A 219 -8.67 12.40 11.83
N GLU A 220 -8.83 13.69 12.10
CA GLU A 220 -9.49 14.60 11.16
C GLU A 220 -8.77 14.69 9.83
N ASP A 221 -7.45 14.88 9.85
CA ASP A 221 -6.61 14.91 8.65
C ASP A 221 -6.69 13.59 7.86
N ALA A 222 -6.86 12.45 8.54
CA ALA A 222 -6.99 11.16 7.90
C ALA A 222 -8.31 11.04 7.11
N ARG A 223 -9.41 11.62 7.63
CA ARG A 223 -10.71 11.66 6.92
C ARG A 223 -10.64 12.55 5.70
N THR A 224 -10.16 13.79 5.87
CA THR A 224 -10.00 14.74 4.76
C THR A 224 -9.15 14.13 3.65
N ARG A 225 -8.04 13.48 4.02
CA ARG A 225 -7.16 12.85 3.04
C ARG A 225 -7.80 11.65 2.35
N ALA A 226 -8.59 10.84 3.07
CA ALA A 226 -9.30 9.72 2.47
C ALA A 226 -10.31 10.18 1.42
N ASP A 227 -10.98 11.31 1.64
CA ASP A 227 -11.90 11.89 0.66
C ASP A 227 -11.17 12.37 -0.60
N GLU A 228 -10.01 12.99 -0.45
CA GLU A 228 -9.17 13.42 -1.59
C GLU A 228 -8.62 12.25 -2.41
N LEU A 229 -8.46 11.08 -1.79
CA LEU A 229 -7.85 9.89 -2.39
C LEU A 229 -8.88 8.81 -2.79
N ASP A 230 -10.18 9.10 -2.62
CA ASP A 230 -11.29 8.15 -2.83
C ASP A 230 -11.07 6.83 -2.06
N VAL A 231 -10.66 6.92 -0.79
CA VAL A 231 -10.47 5.77 0.10
C VAL A 231 -11.71 5.57 0.99
N PRO A 232 -12.49 4.49 0.78
CA PRO A 232 -13.59 4.13 1.66
C PRO A 232 -13.14 3.92 3.12
N LEU A 233 -13.78 4.64 4.04
CA LEU A 233 -13.54 4.53 5.48
C LEU A 233 -14.78 3.98 6.20
N PHE A 234 -14.55 3.06 7.14
CA PHE A 234 -15.59 2.47 7.97
C PHE A 234 -15.21 2.43 9.44
N VAL A 235 -16.14 2.84 10.31
CA VAL A 235 -16.02 2.58 11.74
C VAL A 235 -16.72 1.26 12.07
N LEU A 236 -16.02 0.35 12.73
CA LEU A 236 -16.61 -0.88 13.23
C LEU A 236 -17.30 -0.61 14.56
N ASP A 237 -18.60 -0.89 14.66
CA ASP A 237 -19.26 -0.93 15.96
C ASP A 237 -19.00 -2.28 16.66
N LEU A 238 -19.24 -2.35 17.97
CA LEU A 238 -19.05 -3.59 18.74
C LEU A 238 -20.09 -4.68 18.40
N ALA A 239 -21.17 -4.34 17.70
CA ALA A 239 -22.11 -5.32 17.15
C ALA A 239 -21.55 -6.00 15.89
N GLY A 240 -20.52 -5.44 15.27
CA GLY A 240 -19.87 -5.94 14.07
C GLY A 240 -20.46 -5.39 12.77
N MET A 241 -21.25 -4.32 12.83
CA MET A 241 -21.71 -3.59 11.65
C MET A 241 -20.70 -2.49 11.29
N PRO A 242 -20.07 -2.55 10.11
CA PRO A 242 -19.28 -1.43 9.61
C PRO A 242 -20.20 -0.26 9.23
N GLN A 243 -19.91 0.93 9.78
CA GLN A 243 -20.61 2.17 9.49
C GLN A 243 -19.76 3.01 8.52
N PRO A 244 -20.28 3.40 7.34
CA PRO A 244 -19.55 4.28 6.44
C PRO A 244 -19.35 5.65 7.10
N VAL A 245 -18.17 6.24 6.92
CA VAL A 245 -17.88 7.58 7.46
C VAL A 245 -17.57 8.62 6.39
N ASN A 246 -17.55 8.22 5.13
CA ASN A 246 -17.37 9.12 3.99
C ASN A 246 -18.08 8.64 2.71
N SER A 247 -18.21 9.54 1.74
CA SER A 247 -18.91 9.27 0.48
C SER A 247 -18.34 8.06 -0.30
N PRO A 248 -17.01 7.88 -0.43
CA PRO A 248 -16.46 6.67 -1.05
C PRO A 248 -16.91 5.36 -0.40
N ALA A 249 -17.14 5.36 0.92
CA ALA A 249 -17.67 4.19 1.62
C ALA A 249 -19.15 3.92 1.26
N ASP A 250 -19.97 4.97 1.15
CA ASP A 250 -21.35 4.85 0.69
C ASP A 250 -21.43 4.36 -0.77
N GLU A 251 -20.54 4.84 -1.63
CA GLU A 251 -20.43 4.40 -3.02
C GLU A 251 -19.99 2.94 -3.13
N LEU A 252 -18.99 2.52 -2.33
CA LEU A 252 -18.57 1.12 -2.27
C LEU A 252 -19.72 0.21 -1.79
N ILE A 253 -20.51 0.67 -0.82
CA ILE A 253 -21.73 -0.05 -0.45
C ILE A 253 -22.64 -0.12 -1.67
N ALA A 254 -23.05 1.00 -2.27
CA ALA A 254 -24.02 1.00 -3.36
C ALA A 254 -23.60 0.12 -4.56
N ALA A 255 -22.33 0.18 -4.95
CA ALA A 255 -21.79 -0.56 -6.09
C ALA A 255 -21.54 -2.05 -5.80
N GLY A 256 -20.94 -2.38 -4.65
CA GLY A 256 -20.39 -3.71 -4.41
C GLY A 256 -19.05 -3.95 -5.13
N ALA A 257 -18.63 -5.22 -5.16
CA ALA A 257 -17.40 -5.68 -5.81
C ALA A 257 -17.49 -5.72 -7.35
#